data_AF-A0A6V7HEZ3-F1
#
_entry.id   AF-A0A6V7HEZ3-F1
#
_cell.length_a   1.000
_cell.length_b   1.000
_cell.length_c   1.000
_cell.angle_alpha   90.00
_cell.angle_beta   90.00
_cell.angle_gamma   90.00
#
_symmetry.space_group_name_H-M   'P 1'
#
loop_
_entity.id
_entity.type
_entity.pdbx_description
1 polymer ?
#
loop_
_entity_poly.entity_id
_entity_poly.type
_entity_poly.pdbx_seq_one_letter_code
_entity_poly.pdbx_strand_id
1 'polypeptide(L)' 'MLAKSLLMSVNDAVETRVIALNASTGAVISAVWLERSPGSVGEPFKVDSHALQPGSVPDPNLPWFENAGATTEL' A
#
# COMPACT_ATOMS: atom_id res chain seq x y z
N MET A 1 5.81 8.10 -11.41
CA MET A 1 5.27 6.87 -10.77
C MET A 1 3.92 7.21 -10.15
N LEU A 2 2.89 6.37 -10.31
CA LEU A 2 1.52 6.62 -9.81
C LEU A 2 1.49 7.07 -8.33
N ALA A 3 2.24 6.40 -7.45
CA ALA A 3 2.32 6.75 -6.03
C ALA A 3 2.82 8.19 -5.78
N LYS A 4 3.83 8.65 -6.54
CA LYS A 4 4.35 10.03 -6.42
C LYS A 4 3.30 11.05 -6.86
N SER A 5 2.60 10.77 -7.97
CA SER A 5 1.55 11.66 -8.47
C SER A 5 0.38 11.76 -7.50
N LEU A 6 -0.04 10.64 -6.89
CA LEU A 6 -1.09 10.62 -5.87
C LEU A 6 -0.69 11.41 -4.62
N LEU A 7 0.52 11.17 -4.09
CA LEU A 7 1.04 11.89 -2.91
C LEU A 7 1.10 13.41 -3.14
N MET A 8 1.50 13.84 -4.34
CA MET A 8 1.60 15.26 -4.69
C MET A 8 0.25 15.89 -5.08
N SER A 9 -0.80 15.09 -5.28
CA SER A 9 -2.13 15.59 -5.66
C SER A 9 -2.94 16.13 -4.49
N VAL A 10 -2.56 15.75 -3.26
CA VAL A 10 -3.20 16.18 -2.01
C VAL A 10 -2.16 16.92 -1.18
N ASN A 11 -2.34 18.24 -1.00
CA ASN A 11 -1.33 19.09 -0.35
C ASN A 11 -0.93 18.62 1.05
N ASP A 12 -1.90 18.12 1.81
CA ASP A 12 -1.69 17.69 3.20
C ASP A 12 -1.41 16.19 3.34
N ALA A 13 -1.29 15.45 2.22
CA ALA A 13 -0.90 14.05 2.28
C ALA A 13 0.59 13.92 2.62
N VAL A 14 0.86 13.15 3.67
CA VAL A 14 2.22 12.83 4.12
C VAL A 14 2.70 11.48 3.59
N GLU A 15 1.78 10.67 3.05
CA GLU A 15 2.06 9.28 2.70
C GLU A 15 1.16 8.79 1.56
N THR A 16 1.67 7.89 0.74
CA THR A 16 0.87 7.15 -0.25
C THR A 16 1.36 5.72 -0.36
N ARG A 17 0.41 4.78 -0.35
CA ARG A 17 0.61 3.35 -0.58
C ARG A 17 -0.09 2.94 -1.87
N VAL A 18 0.62 2.23 -2.74
CA VAL A 18 0.04 1.58 -3.93
C VAL A 18 0.39 0.10 -3.84
N ILE A 19 -0.64 -0.74 -3.77
CA ILE A 19 -0.51 -2.19 -3.59
C ILE A 19 -1.25 -2.86 -4.75
N ALA A 20 -0.55 -3.74 -5.45
CA ALA A 20 -1.14 -4.60 -6.46
C ALA A 20 -1.29 -6.00 -5.88
N LEU A 21 -2.52 -6.53 -5.92
CA LEU A 21 -2.85 -7.86 -5.43
C LEU A 21 -3.26 -8.76 -6.59
N ASN A 22 -2.91 -10.04 -6.47
CA ASN A 22 -3.48 -11.07 -7.32
C ASN A 22 -4.92 -11.36 -6.84
N ALA A 23 -5.89 -11.10 -7.70
CA ALA A 23 -7.31 -11.21 -7.33
C ALA A 23 -7.78 -12.63 -6.99
N SER A 24 -7.12 -13.67 -7.50
CA SER A 24 -7.52 -15.07 -7.22
C SER A 24 -6.89 -15.66 -5.97
N THR A 25 -5.78 -15.09 -5.50
CA THR A 25 -5.00 -15.64 -4.36
C THR A 25 -4.86 -14.66 -3.19
N GLY A 26 -5.16 -13.38 -3.40
CA GLY A 26 -4.91 -12.31 -2.42
C GLY A 26 -3.42 -11.98 -2.22
N ALA A 27 -2.51 -12.62 -2.97
CA ALA A 27 -1.07 -12.41 -2.80
C ALA A 27 -0.62 -11.05 -3.36
N VAL A 28 0.35 -10.43 -2.69
CA VAL A 28 1.00 -9.20 -3.15
C VAL A 28 1.79 -9.47 -4.42
N ILE A 29 1.52 -8.70 -5.48
CA ILE A 29 2.33 -8.70 -6.71
C ILE A 29 3.41 -7.62 -6.60
N SER A 30 3.03 -6.45 -6.08
CA SER A 30 3.93 -5.31 -5.90
C SER A 30 3.38 -4.37 -4.83
N ALA A 31 4.27 -3.73 -4.10
CA ALA A 31 3.93 -2.72 -3.12
C ALA A 31 4.91 -1.55 -3.25
N VAL A 32 4.36 -0.33 -3.26
CA VAL A 32 5.13 0.91 -3.31
C VAL A 32 4.61 1.81 -2.22
N TRP A 33 5.54 2.34 -1.45
CA TRP A 33 5.23 3.16 -0.31
C TRP A 33 6.14 4.38 -0.34
N LEU A 34 5.51 5.56 -0.38
CA LEU A 34 6.20 6.83 -0.41
C LEU A 34 5.75 7.69 0.76
N GLU A 35 6.70 8.39 1.36
CA GLU A 35 6.47 9.37 2.41
C GLU A 35 7.04 10.73 2.02
N ARG A 36 6.44 11.76 2.61
CA ARG A 36 6.86 13.16 2.53
C ARG A 36 6.90 13.73 3.94
N SER A 37 7.98 14.42 4.29
CA SER A 37 8.06 15.09 5.58
C SER A 37 6.98 16.19 5.68
N PRO A 38 6.27 16.29 6.82
CA PRO A 38 5.26 17.33 7.02
C PRO A 38 5.84 18.73 6.77
N GLY A 39 5.15 19.53 5.95
CA GLY A 39 5.60 20.89 5.58
C GLY A 39 6.81 20.94 4.65
N SER A 40 7.35 19.80 4.19
CA SER A 40 8.47 19.77 3.25
C SER A 40 8.01 19.94 1.81
N VAL A 41 8.67 20.81 1.06
CA VAL A 41 8.50 20.96 -0.40
C VAL A 41 9.35 19.92 -1.17
N GLY A 42 10.15 19.11 -0.47
CA GLY A 42 11.10 18.15 -1.05
C GLY A 42 10.45 16.95 -1.77
N GLU A 43 11.28 16.18 -2.48
CA GLU A 43 10.84 14.96 -3.14
C GLU A 43 10.44 13.87 -2.14
N PRO A 44 9.36 13.11 -2.41
CA PRO A 44 9.02 11.95 -1.62
C PRO A 44 10.11 10.87 -1.64
N PHE A 45 10.31 10.19 -0.51
CA PHE A 45 11.25 9.08 -0.38
C PHE A 45 10.51 7.75 -0.22
N LYS A 46 11.17 6.67 -0.64
CA LYS A 46 10.61 5.32 -0.55
C LYS A 46 10.82 4.75 0.85
N VAL A 47 9.77 4.13 1.38
CA VAL A 47 9.81 3.39 2.64
C VAL A 47 9.77 1.90 2.32
N ASP A 48 10.68 1.13 2.94
CA ASP A 48 10.66 -0.32 2.83
C ASP A 48 9.59 -0.89 3.77
N SER A 49 8.67 -1.66 3.20
CA SER A 49 7.64 -2.35 3.98
C SER A 49 7.90 -3.84 4.02
N HIS A 50 8.41 -4.31 5.15
CA HIS A 50 8.63 -5.74 5.38
C HIS A 50 7.33 -6.54 5.50
N ALA A 51 6.20 -5.88 5.75
CA ALA A 51 4.88 -6.51 5.90
C ALA A 51 4.18 -6.87 4.58
N LEU A 52 4.66 -6.34 3.44
CA LEU A 52 4.02 -6.53 2.12
C LEU A 52 5.04 -7.02 1.09
N GLN A 53 5.53 -8.23 1.31
CA GLN A 53 6.49 -8.85 0.40
C GLN A 53 5.77 -9.46 -0.81
N PRO A 54 6.30 -9.30 -2.04
CA PRO A 54 5.76 -9.98 -3.20
C PRO A 54 5.66 -11.50 -2.96
N GLY A 55 4.50 -12.07 -3.29
CA GLY A 55 4.18 -13.49 -3.08
C GLY A 55 3.54 -13.82 -1.72
N SER A 56 3.55 -12.91 -0.74
CA SER A 56 2.84 -13.12 0.53
C SER A 56 1.39 -12.62 0.46
N VAL A 57 0.49 -13.24 1.23
CA VAL A 57 -0.85 -12.71 1.49
C VAL A 57 -0.74 -11.65 2.60
N PRO A 58 -1.30 -10.44 2.44
CA PRO A 58 -1.31 -9.45 3.51
C PRO A 58 -2.01 -9.95 4.78
N ASP A 59 -1.61 -9.41 5.93
CA ASP A 59 -2.27 -9.74 7.21
C ASP A 59 -3.77 -9.32 7.15
N PRO A 60 -4.71 -10.26 7.37
CA PRO A 60 -6.16 -9.98 7.34
C PRO A 60 -6.62 -9.01 8.43
N ASN A 61 -5.80 -8.73 9.44
CA ASN A 61 -6.10 -7.72 10.46
C ASN A 61 -5.79 -6.29 9.98
N LEU A 62 -5.20 -6.12 8.79
CA LEU A 62 -4.93 -4.80 8.24
C LEU A 62 -6.25 -4.14 7.79
N PRO A 63 -6.53 -2.89 8.21
CA PRO A 63 -7.84 -2.26 8.01
C PRO A 63 -8.20 -1.98 6.54
N TRP A 64 -7.23 -2.09 5.62
CA TRP A 64 -7.42 -1.88 4.19
C TRP A 64 -7.50 -3.19 3.39
N PHE A 65 -7.23 -4.33 4.01
CA PHE A 65 -7.20 -5.62 3.34
C PHE A 65 -8.42 -6.47 3.72
N GLU A 66 -9.24 -6.80 2.73
CA GLU A 66 -10.34 -7.74 2.86
C GLU A 66 -10.11 -8.90 1.90
N ASN A 67 -10.02 -10.13 2.43
CA ASN A 67 -9.91 -11.31 1.60
C ASN A 67 -11.31 -11.83 1.25
N ALA A 68 -11.79 -11.51 0.07
CA ALA A 68 -13.09 -11.94 -0.44
C ALA A 68 -13.24 -13.49 -0.56
N GLY A 69 -12.15 -14.25 -0.45
CA GLY A 69 -12.15 -15.72 -0.41
C GLY A 69 -12.22 -16.32 0.99
N ALA A 70 -12.12 -15.52 2.05
CA ALA A 70 -12.38 -15.97 3.42
C ALA A 70 -13.90 -15.93 3.66
N THR A 71 -14.64 -16.81 3.00
CA THR A 71 -15.99 -17.15 3.46
C THR A 71 -15.88 -17.66 4.88
N THR A 72 -16.30 -16.84 5.83
CA THR A 72 -16.63 -17.30 7.18
C THR A 72 -17.76 -18.32 7.00
N GLU A 73 -17.43 -19.60 7.01
CA GLU A 73 -18.41 -20.65 7.24
C GLU A 73 -18.98 -20.40 8.64
N LEU A 74 -20.16 -19.79 8.69
CA LEU A 74 -21.04 -19.73 9.86
C LEU A 74 -22.11 -20.82 9.74
#